data_AF-A0A352RWU1-F1
#
_entry.id   AF-A0A352RWU1-F1
#
_cell.length_a   1.000
_cell.length_b   1.000
_cell.length_c   1.000
_cell.angle_alpha   90.00
_cell.angle_beta   90.00
_cell.angle_gamma   90.00
#
_symmetry.space_group_name_H-M   'P 1'
#
loop_
_entity.id
_entity.type
_entity.pdbx_description
1 polymer ?
#
loop_
_entity_poly.entity_id
_entity_poly.type
_entity_poly.pdbx_seq_one_letter_code
_entity_poly.pdbx_strand_id
1 'polypeptide(L)'
;RVKPRLGIPPELKWVPLVKERFVAVAPKGAPADLKTLLSTVPFIRYNRHSTGGQLVDRYLKRHRLWVREGMELDEPAVILQM
;
A
#
# COMPACT_ATOMS: atom_id res chain seq x y z
N ARG A 1 -2.43 5.11 10.28
CA ARG A 1 -2.38 6.59 10.26
C ARG A 1 -0.95 7.00 9.96
N VAL A 2 -0.73 7.81 8.94
CA VAL A 2 0.58 8.42 8.68
C VAL A 2 0.71 9.60 9.63
N LYS A 3 1.63 9.51 10.58
CA LYS A 3 2.00 10.64 11.45
C LYS A 3 3.46 10.95 11.14
N PRO A 4 3.83 12.22 10.85
CA PRO A 4 5.21 12.61 10.72
C PRO A 4 6.01 12.18 11.95
N ARG A 5 7.25 11.73 11.75
CA ARG A 5 8.17 11.40 12.85
C ARG A 5 8.80 12.65 13.48
N LEU A 6 8.53 13.82 12.92
CA LEU A 6 8.96 15.11 13.42
C LEU A 6 8.14 15.48 14.67
N GLY A 7 8.83 15.99 15.70
CA GLY A 7 8.16 16.59 16.84
C GLY A 7 7.25 17.74 16.38
N ILE A 8 6.05 17.81 16.95
CA ILE A 8 5.13 18.93 16.70
C ILE A 8 5.42 19.96 17.79
N PRO A 9 5.74 21.23 17.43
CA PRO A 9 5.89 22.31 18.40
C PRO A 9 4.69 22.40 19.36
N PRO A 10 4.88 22.81 20.64
CA PRO A 10 3.81 22.88 21.62
C PRO A 10 2.60 23.73 21.20
N GLU A 11 2.84 24.74 20.36
CA GLU A 11 1.82 25.67 19.87
C GLU A 11 1.01 25.09 18.70
N LEU A 12 1.43 23.94 18.14
CA LEU A 12 0.81 23.29 17.00
C LEU A 12 0.12 22.00 17.40
N LYS A 13 -0.98 21.68 16.70
CA LYS A 13 -1.72 20.43 16.87
C LYS A 13 -1.79 19.65 15.57
N TRP A 14 -1.56 18.34 15.66
CA TRP A 14 -1.81 17.44 14.54
C TRP A 14 -3.28 17.05 14.50
N VAL A 15 -3.96 17.41 13.42
CA VAL A 15 -5.37 17.11 13.21
C VAL A 15 -5.51 16.19 12.01
N PRO A 16 -6.18 15.04 12.13
CA PRO A 16 -6.45 14.18 10.99
C PRO A 16 -7.46 14.86 10.06
N LEU A 17 -7.06 15.17 8.83
CA LEU A 17 -7.95 15.75 7.81
C LEU A 17 -8.77 14.67 7.10
N VAL A 18 -8.09 13.59 6.68
CA VAL A 18 -8.69 12.51 5.89
C VAL A 18 -8.23 11.15 6.43
N LYS A 19 -9.08 10.14 6.28
CA LYS A 19 -8.77 8.74 6.55
C LYS A 19 -9.21 7.90 5.37
N GLU A 20 -8.26 7.33 4.66
CA GLU A 20 -8.52 6.41 3.55
C GLU A 20 -8.06 5.00 3.89
N ARG A 21 -8.72 4.02 3.28
CA ARG A 21 -8.35 2.62 3.40
C ARG A 21 -7.39 2.29 2.27
N PHE A 22 -6.37 1.50 2.59
CA PHE A 22 -5.64 0.80 1.54
C PHE A 22 -6.56 -0.23 0.91
N VAL A 23 -6.54 -0.29 -0.41
CA VAL A 23 -7.27 -1.26 -1.22
C VAL A 23 -6.29 -1.99 -2.13
N ALA A 24 -6.59 -3.25 -2.43
CA ALA A 24 -5.94 -3.96 -3.52
C ALA A 24 -6.76 -3.71 -4.79
N VAL A 25 -6.07 -3.44 -5.89
CA VAL A 25 -6.67 -3.32 -7.22
C VAL A 25 -6.16 -4.46 -8.08
N ALA A 26 -7.02 -4.96 -8.98
CA ALA A 26 -6.73 -6.10 -9.83
C ALA A 26 -7.50 -5.99 -11.16
N PRO A 27 -7.03 -6.65 -12.23
CA PRO A 27 -7.78 -6.75 -13.48
C PRO A 27 -9.18 -7.33 -13.28
N LYS A 28 -10.11 -6.92 -14.13
CA LYS A 28 -11.48 -7.46 -14.12
C LYS A 28 -11.46 -8.98 -14.32
N GLY A 29 -12.19 -9.71 -13.48
CA GLY A 29 -12.25 -11.18 -13.51
C GLY A 29 -11.16 -11.89 -12.73
N ALA A 30 -10.24 -11.15 -12.10
CA ALA A 30 -9.26 -11.75 -11.20
C ALA A 30 -9.93 -12.33 -9.92
N PRO A 31 -9.28 -13.30 -9.24
CA PRO A 31 -9.80 -13.89 -8.01
C PRO A 31 -10.08 -12.83 -6.93
N ALA A 32 -11.21 -12.98 -6.24
CA ALA A 32 -11.58 -12.09 -5.14
C ALA A 32 -10.80 -12.37 -3.85
N ASP A 33 -10.37 -13.61 -3.65
CA ASP A 33 -9.51 -13.97 -2.52
C ASP A 33 -8.10 -13.39 -2.74
N LEU A 34 -7.63 -12.59 -1.78
CA LEU A 34 -6.36 -11.89 -1.88
C LEU A 34 -5.18 -12.85 -2.00
N LYS A 35 -5.19 -13.99 -1.30
CA LYS A 35 -4.08 -14.94 -1.33
C LYS A 35 -4.00 -15.60 -2.71
N THR A 36 -5.13 -16.02 -3.26
CA THR A 36 -5.20 -16.55 -4.63
C THR A 36 -4.76 -15.48 -5.64
N LEU A 37 -5.26 -14.24 -5.53
CA LEU A 37 -4.89 -13.14 -6.39
C LEU A 37 -3.36 -12.90 -6.41
N LEU A 38 -2.74 -12.75 -5.24
CA LEU A 38 -1.30 -12.47 -5.12
C LEU A 38 -0.40 -13.59 -5.67
N SER A 39 -0.93 -14.82 -5.77
CA SER A 39 -0.22 -15.96 -6.35
C SER A 39 -0.43 -16.11 -7.86
N THR A 40 -1.47 -15.50 -8.42
CA THR A 40 -1.89 -15.72 -9.82
C THR A 40 -1.44 -14.62 -10.78
N VAL A 41 -1.30 -13.38 -10.31
CA VAL A 41 -0.88 -12.24 -11.15
C VAL A 41 0.38 -11.57 -10.59
N PRO A 42 1.20 -10.94 -11.46
CA PRO A 42 2.30 -10.09 -10.99
C PRO A 42 1.81 -8.97 -10.09
N PHE A 43 2.50 -8.76 -8.98
CA PHE A 43 2.21 -7.71 -8.01
C PHE A 43 2.96 -6.42 -8.39
N ILE A 44 2.19 -5.36 -8.63
CA ILE A 44 2.73 -4.00 -8.77
C ILE A 44 2.79 -3.39 -7.38
N ARG A 45 4.01 -3.15 -6.92
CA ARG A 45 4.31 -2.67 -5.58
C ARG A 45 4.36 -1.15 -5.56
N TYR A 46 3.79 -0.58 -4.51
CA TYR A 46 4.05 0.81 -4.18
C TYR A 46 5.43 0.95 -3.53
N ASN A 47 6.22 1.95 -3.92
CA ASN A 47 7.61 2.11 -3.49
C ASN A 47 7.79 1.84 -1.99
N ARG A 48 8.64 0.85 -1.65
CA ARG A 48 8.86 0.34 -0.30
C ARG A 48 9.49 1.36 0.64
N HIS A 49 10.11 2.41 0.10
CA HIS A 49 10.68 3.51 0.86
C HIS A 49 9.64 4.60 1.18
N SER A 50 8.50 4.62 0.47
CA SER A 50 7.38 5.51 0.79
C SER A 50 6.69 5.07 2.08
N THR A 51 6.04 6.02 2.78
CA THR A 51 5.29 5.67 4.00
C THR A 51 4.15 4.69 3.71
N GLY A 52 3.47 4.85 2.55
CA GLY A 52 2.41 3.93 2.15
C GLY A 52 2.93 2.54 1.80
N GLY A 53 4.03 2.46 1.06
CA GLY A 53 4.66 1.18 0.69
C GLY A 53 5.12 0.40 1.91
N GLN A 54 5.71 1.07 2.91
CA GLN A 54 6.07 0.43 4.20
C GLN A 54 4.85 -0.15 4.94
N LEU A 55 3.67 0.49 4.83
CA LEU A 55 2.44 -0.01 5.43
C LEU A 55 1.93 -1.27 4.71
N VAL A 56 1.96 -1.27 3.37
CA VAL A 56 1.61 -2.43 2.55
C VAL A 56 2.56 -3.60 2.84
N ASP A 57 3.86 -3.34 2.90
CA ASP A 57 4.89 -4.35 3.20
C ASP A 57 4.67 -5.02 4.56
N ARG A 58 4.35 -4.21 5.57
CA ARG A 58 4.05 -4.70 6.91
C ARG A 58 2.77 -5.52 6.94
N TYR A 59 1.76 -5.14 6.16
CA TYR A 59 0.52 -5.90 6.03
C TYR A 59 0.80 -7.29 5.43
N LEU A 60 1.48 -7.35 4.28
CA LEU A 60 1.83 -8.61 3.62
C LEU A 60 2.61 -9.54 4.56
N LYS A 61 3.65 -9.02 5.23
CA LYS A 61 4.46 -9.78 6.20
C LYS A 61 3.63 -10.29 7.39
N ARG A 62 2.80 -9.43 8.00
CA ARG A 62 1.97 -9.81 9.15
C ARG A 62 0.99 -10.93 8.82
N HIS A 63 0.41 -10.90 7.62
CA HIS A 63 -0.55 -11.89 7.16
C HIS A 63 0.09 -13.08 6.43
N ARG A 64 1.43 -13.15 6.38
CA ARG A 64 2.20 -14.19 5.68
C ARG A 64 1.74 -14.36 4.23
N LEU A 65 1.43 -13.24 3.58
CA LEU A 65 1.05 -13.19 2.17
C LEU A 65 2.32 -13.01 1.34
N TRP A 66 2.54 -13.95 0.43
CA TRP A 66 3.62 -13.92 -0.54
C TRP A 66 3.09 -13.38 -1.85
N VAL A 67 3.89 -12.56 -2.52
CA VAL A 67 3.51 -11.92 -3.78
C VAL A 67 4.45 -12.37 -4.88
N ARG A 68 3.93 -12.49 -6.10
CA ARG A 68 4.77 -12.65 -7.29
C ARG A 68 5.25 -11.27 -7.74
N GLU A 69 6.45 -10.85 -7.34
CA GLU A 69 6.97 -9.51 -7.64
C GLU A 69 6.97 -9.22 -9.15
N GLY A 70 6.49 -8.03 -9.53
CA GLY A 70 6.47 -7.55 -10.90
C GLY A 70 7.22 -6.23 -11.06
N MET A 71 6.60 -5.12 -10.65
CA MET A 71 7.15 -3.76 -10.76
C MET A 71 7.04 -3.02 -9.44
N GLU A 72 7.86 -1.98 -9.25
CA GLU A 72 7.78 -1.06 -8.11
C GLU A 72 7.66 0.38 -8.62
N LEU A 73 6.63 1.10 -8.17
CA LEU A 73 6.28 2.44 -8.66
C LEU A 73 6.06 3.43 -7.52
N ASP A 74 6.41 4.70 -7.77
CA ASP A 74 6.40 5.79 -6.78
C ASP A 74 5.05 6.52 -6.68
N GLU A 75 4.21 6.39 -7.69
CA GLU A 75 2.95 7.13 -7.80
C GLU A 75 1.76 6.18 -7.89
N PRO A 76 0.79 6.23 -6.94
CA PRO A 76 -0.40 5.38 -6.99
C PRO A 76 -1.24 5.62 -8.25
N ALA A 77 -1.26 6.84 -8.77
CA ALA A 77 -1.99 7.18 -9.99
C ALA A 77 -1.47 6.39 -11.20
N VAL A 78 -0.15 6.20 -11.30
CA VAL A 78 0.47 5.40 -12.38
C VAL A 78 0.11 3.93 -12.21
N ILE A 79 0.09 3.40 -10.99
CA ILE A 79 -0.33 2.00 -10.72
C ILE A 79 -1.74 1.74 -11.27
N LEU A 80 -2.65 2.71 -11.19
CA LEU A 80 -4.03 2.56 -11.68
C LEU A 80 -4.17 2.56 -13.22
N GLN A 81 -3.11 2.92 -13.95
CA GLN A 81 -3.10 2.97 -15.42
C GLN A 81 -2.52 1.71 -16.06
N MET A 82 -1.96 0.79 -15.27
CA MET A 82 -1.34 -0.46 -15.72
C MET A 82 -2.35 -1.62 -15.72
#